data_AF-A0A662B824-F1
#
_entry.id   AF-A0A662B824-F1
#
_cell.length_a   1.000
_cell.length_b   1.000
_cell.length_c   1.000
_cell.angle_alpha   90.00
_cell.angle_beta   90.00
_cell.angle_gamma   90.00
#
_symmetry.space_group_name_H-M   'P 1'
#
loop_
_entity.id
_entity.type
_entity.pdbx_description
1 polymer ?
#
loop_
_entity_poly.entity_id
_entity_poly.type
_entity_poly.pdbx_seq_one_letter_code
_entity_poly.pdbx_strand_id
1 'polypeptide(L)' 'CTICAQKCPVDAIEFKPHELHHIDTEACIKCDVCKQVCPVNAVITI' A
#
# COMPACT_ATOMS: atom_id res chain seq x y z
N CYS A 1 -5.41 8.05 -2.09
CA CYS A 1 -4.63 9.02 -1.27
C CYS A 1 -3.12 8.77 -1.34
N THR A 2 -2.62 7.67 -1.94
CA THR A 2 -1.18 7.37 -2.15
C THR A 2 -0.28 7.33 -0.90
N ILE A 3 -0.81 7.55 0.30
CA ILE A 3 -0.07 7.48 1.57
C ILE A 3 0.57 6.10 1.80
N CYS A 4 -0.13 5.03 1.42
CA CYS A 4 0.40 3.67 1.51
C CYS A 4 1.67 3.48 0.67
N ALA A 5 1.70 4.03 -0.55
CA ALA A 5 2.86 3.98 -1.43
C ALA A 5 4.02 4.83 -0.88
N GLN A 6 3.75 6.04 -0.37
CA GLN A 6 4.80 6.89 0.24
C GLN A 6 5.47 6.26 1.47
N LYS A 7 4.74 5.40 2.19
CA LYS A 7 5.21 4.76 3.41
C LYS A 7 5.72 3.34 3.18
N CYS A 8 5.65 2.83 1.95
CA CYS A 8 6.14 1.50 1.65
C CYS A 8 7.69 1.51 1.67
N PRO A 9 8.35 0.68 2.49
CA PRO A 9 9.81 0.66 2.57
C PRO A 9 10.48 0.01 1.35
N VAL A 10 9.71 -0.71 0.55
CA VAL A 10 10.16 -1.50 -0.61
C VAL A 10 9.48 -1.06 -1.91
N ASP A 11 8.77 0.07 -1.87
CA ASP A 11 8.03 0.63 -3.02
C ASP A 11 7.13 -0.39 -3.75
N ALA A 12 6.55 -1.35 -3.00
CA ALA A 12 5.68 -2.40 -3.54
C ALA A 12 4.28 -1.92 -3.96
N ILE A 13 4.03 -0.61 -4.00
CA ILE A 13 2.73 -0.03 -4.32
C ILE A 13 2.93 1.08 -5.35
N GLU A 14 2.27 0.96 -6.50
CA GLU A 14 2.36 1.97 -7.55
C GLU A 14 1.75 3.31 -7.12
N PHE A 15 2.41 4.40 -7.50
CA PHE A 15 1.98 5.75 -7.18
C PHE A 15 0.96 6.29 -8.19
N LYS A 16 -0.24 5.71 -8.22
CA LYS A 16 -1.32 6.12 -9.12
C LYS A 16 -2.40 6.91 -8.36
N PRO A 17 -2.33 8.26 -8.38
CA PRO A 17 -3.36 9.08 -7.77
C PRO A 17 -4.71 8.87 -8.49
N HIS A 18 -5.81 8.91 -7.74
CA HIS A 18 -7.18 8.68 -8.22
C HIS A 18 -7.50 7.27 -8.75
N GLU A 19 -6.57 6.32 -8.65
CA GLU A 19 -6.81 4.91 -9.00
C GLU A 19 -6.75 3.97 -7.78
N LEU A 20 -7.27 2.75 -7.96
CA LEU A 20 -7.10 1.67 -7.00
C LEU A 20 -5.62 1.28 -6.93
N HIS A 21 -5.08 1.30 -5.71
CA HIS A 21 -3.68 0.97 -5.49
C HIS A 21 -3.55 -0.55 -5.41
N HIS A 22 -2.71 -1.12 -6.26
CA HIS A 22 -2.37 -2.54 -6.21
C HIS A 22 -1.09 -2.71 -5.39
N ILE A 23 -1.11 -3.71 -4.51
CA ILE A 23 0.07 -4.12 -3.74
C ILE A 23 0.71 -5.29 -4.48
N ASP A 24 1.97 -5.12 -4.87
CA ASP A 24 2.76 -6.20 -5.44
C ASP A 24 3.16 -7.17 -4.32
N THR A 25 2.59 -8.38 -4.34
CA THR A 25 2.87 -9.41 -3.35
C THR A 25 4.25 -10.04 -3.47
N GLU A 26 4.91 -9.93 -4.62
CA GLU A 26 6.26 -10.44 -4.85
C GLU A 26 7.30 -9.50 -4.21
N ALA A 27 7.08 -8.18 -4.35
CA ALA A 27 7.91 -7.17 -3.70
C ALA A 27 7.53 -6.92 -2.23
N CYS A 28 6.29 -7.22 -1.82
CA CYS A 28 5.81 -6.93 -0.47
C CYS A 28 6.43 -7.86 0.59
N ILE A 29 7.17 -7.26 1.51
CA ILE A 29 7.77 -7.95 2.67
C ILE A 29 6.80 -8.16 3.85
N LYS A 30 5.49 -7.91 3.66
CA LYS A 30 4.45 -8.03 4.71
C LYS A 30 4.76 -7.23 5.98
N CYS A 31 5.19 -5.98 5.82
CA CYS A 31 5.49 -5.08 6.94
C CYS A 31 4.27 -4.45 7.62
N ASP A 32 3.05 -4.66 7.09
CA ASP A 32 1.77 -4.09 7.56
C ASP A 32 1.68 -2.55 7.66
N VAL A 33 2.73 -1.82 7.26
CA VAL A 33 2.78 -0.35 7.33
C VAL A 33 1.65 0.29 6.53
N CYS A 34 1.38 -0.21 5.32
CA CYS A 34 0.32 0.30 4.46
C CYS A 34 -1.06 0.24 5.11
N LYS A 35 -1.32 -0.77 5.96
CA LYS A 35 -2.56 -0.94 6.71
C LYS A 35 -2.62 0.04 7.89
N GLN A 36 -1.52 0.21 8.63
CA GLN A 36 -1.45 1.13 9.78
C GLN A 36 -1.64 2.59 9.39
N VAL A 37 -1.10 3.01 8.25
CA VAL A 37 -1.17 4.40 7.78
C VAL A 37 -2.46 4.70 7.03
N CYS A 38 -3.29 3.70 6.73
CA CYS A 38 -4.51 3.89 5.96
C CYS A 38 -5.66 4.34 6.88
N PRO A 39 -6.12 5.61 6.80
CA PRO A 39 -7.17 6.11 7.70
C PRO A 39 -8.53 5.46 7.47
N VAL A 40 -8.75 4.89 6.28
CA VAL A 40 -10.00 4.25 5.87
C VAL A 40 -9.92 2.72 5.86
N ASN A 41 -8.79 2.14 6.29
CA ASN A 41 -8.55 0.70 6.26
C ASN A 41 -8.85 0.05 4.88
N ALA A 42 -8.48 0.72 3.78
CA ALA A 42 -8.71 0.24 2.43
C ALA A 42 -7.82 -0.95 2.02
N VAL A 43 -6.84 -1.32 2.86
CA VAL A 43 -5.96 -2.47 2.61
C VAL A 43 -6.69 -3.75 3.05
N ILE A 44 -7.18 -4.51 2.08
CA ILE A 44 -7.84 -5.79 2.30
C ILE A 44 -6.83 -6.90 1.97
N THR A 45 -6.45 -7.68 2.97
CA THR A 45 -5.68 -8.91 2.78
C THR A 45 -6.65 -9.99 2.30
N ILE A 46 -6.42 -10.53 1.10
CA ILE A 46 -7.10 -11.72 0.57
C ILE A 46 -6.17 -12.92 0.72
#